data_AF-A0A1Y2E3K0-F1
#
_entry.id   AF-A0A1Y2E3K0-F1
#
_cell.length_a   1.000
_cell.length_b   1.000
_cell.length_c   1.000
_cell.angle_alpha   90.00
_cell.angle_beta   90.00
_cell.angle_gamma   90.00
#
_symmetry.space_group_name_H-M   'P 1'
#
loop_
_entity.id
_entity.type
_entity.pdbx_description
1 polymer ?
#
loop_
_entity_poly.entity_id
_entity_poly.type
_entity_poly.pdbx_seq_one_letter_code
_entity_poly.pdbx_strand_id
1 'polypeptide(L)'
;MASSETMYGLDLLDRCKDHFLLWMPGLELSSDPPQLVLGTYDAATQTFTQVVHEPLSQAPDTTDLWQLAPSSARLSLSDGAVYHYWFEVEDTSPDKRGKMHVTDPFAHTVDYRKGLPWKARQADIERTAANNYLVIYELPASWAKEGTDERGPKVDVGTLADVRALFDPKAVGDMFRSVETVNTGAILLDLGINALELLPLADTKTRDEWGYASAHYFAVDTDLGSSSQLVGLVDLLHEKGIRFFTDVVMAFGHDPYGYIDFDQYHLRPDDEKDNPDAYQSHTSGVLRDAYGGQSWRYLKTTKTYDPETGQKRDVHPSWAFHQAHLTRWMTDFGVDGLRLDSVNNVGNWDFVRSYKEKSWSLFNSRYAYPDTSRFLVVGEEFSMPVEMISSGYLNALWNDPFQVRVRAAILGKSARGDNFEWTIRKMIDCTLNASVPFTDGAQAINYITFHDVEGIRKERLCNFLENNQIWDKEKRAKLAFACLLTAVGIPMIFAGEEFCDEHDLPIQEKQVDPVNYSRKSEPWRSDVFEDVANLVKFRKKTLALGDVDTEFIHVDSSRGGKIMAWKRGAQGHAPVVVVANFSGESTPGQEYYVPNWPDRERDDWREITQGRAVPREWVGREPLMEWEAKIYTY
;
A
#
# COMPACT_ATOMS: atom_id res chain seq x y z
N MET A 1 36.78 -13.71 -21.58
CA MET A 1 35.34 -13.69 -21.89
C MET A 1 34.63 -14.48 -20.82
N ALA A 2 34.36 -13.83 -19.68
CA ALA A 2 33.39 -14.33 -18.71
C ALA A 2 32.03 -13.87 -19.22
N SER A 3 31.07 -14.78 -19.33
CA SER A 3 29.67 -14.43 -19.61
C SER A 3 29.20 -13.45 -18.54
N SER A 4 28.84 -12.23 -18.94
CA SER A 4 28.19 -11.26 -18.07
C SER A 4 26.82 -11.82 -17.69
N GLU A 5 26.73 -12.48 -16.53
CA GLU A 5 25.44 -12.75 -15.92
C GLU A 5 24.75 -11.40 -15.69
N THR A 6 23.58 -11.23 -16.31
CA THR A 6 22.73 -10.04 -16.20
C THR A 6 22.29 -9.90 -14.75
N MET A 7 22.65 -8.79 -14.09
CA MET A 7 22.43 -8.60 -12.65
C MET A 7 20.94 -8.46 -12.28
N TYR A 8 20.12 -8.10 -13.27
CA TYR A 8 18.66 -7.95 -13.16
C TYR A 8 17.89 -8.97 -14.00
N GLY A 9 18.56 -9.71 -14.88
CA GLY A 9 17.87 -10.54 -15.88
C GLY A 9 16.99 -9.74 -16.86
N LEU A 10 17.21 -8.42 -16.98
CA LEU A 10 16.42 -7.49 -17.77
C LEU A 10 17.36 -6.53 -18.53
N ASP A 11 17.38 -6.64 -19.86
CA ASP A 11 18.35 -5.93 -20.74
C ASP A 11 18.34 -4.41 -20.54
N LEU A 12 17.16 -3.79 -20.44
CA LEU A 12 17.04 -2.34 -20.26
C LEU A 12 17.78 -1.84 -19.02
N LEU A 13 17.56 -2.48 -17.87
CA LEU A 13 18.18 -2.09 -16.59
C LEU A 13 19.69 -2.33 -16.58
N ASP A 14 20.17 -3.33 -17.32
CA ASP A 14 21.60 -3.56 -17.45
C ASP A 14 22.26 -2.49 -18.34
N ARG A 15 21.60 -2.04 -19.42
CA ARG A 15 22.11 -0.93 -20.25
C ARG A 15 22.05 0.43 -19.55
N CYS A 16 21.07 0.69 -18.67
CA CYS A 16 21.00 1.94 -17.90
C CYS A 16 22.22 2.18 -17.00
N LYS A 17 23.07 1.17 -16.76
CA LYS A 17 24.28 1.29 -15.93
C LYS A 17 25.41 2.03 -16.63
N ASP A 18 25.48 1.93 -17.96
CA ASP A 18 26.61 2.42 -18.74
C ASP A 18 26.18 3.23 -19.98
N HIS A 19 24.89 3.54 -20.10
CA HIS A 19 24.34 4.40 -21.16
C HIS A 19 23.25 5.33 -20.61
N PHE A 20 23.22 6.57 -21.11
CA PHE A 20 21.98 7.36 -21.14
C PHE A 20 21.06 6.74 -22.19
N LEU A 21 19.84 6.39 -21.83
CA LEU A 21 18.90 5.70 -22.71
C LEU A 21 17.59 6.45 -22.84
N LEU A 22 17.02 6.42 -24.05
CA LEU A 22 15.66 6.87 -24.31
C LEU A 22 15.00 5.90 -25.27
N TRP A 23 13.95 5.22 -24.79
CA TRP A 23 13.18 4.28 -25.61
C TRP A 23 11.98 5.00 -26.24
N MET A 24 11.89 4.97 -27.57
CA MET A 24 10.84 5.60 -28.38
C MET A 24 10.24 4.55 -29.34
N PRO A 25 9.27 3.74 -28.87
CA PRO A 25 8.80 2.53 -29.54
C PRO A 25 8.39 2.69 -31.01
N GLY A 26 8.95 1.85 -31.89
CA GLY A 26 8.55 1.78 -33.29
C GLY A 26 9.07 2.94 -34.17
N LEU A 27 9.89 3.84 -33.62
CA LEU A 27 10.57 4.87 -34.38
C LEU A 27 11.79 4.26 -35.12
N GLU A 28 11.66 4.02 -36.43
CA GLU A 28 12.72 3.31 -37.18
C GLU A 28 13.85 4.22 -37.66
N LEU A 29 13.57 5.47 -38.07
CA LEU A 29 14.58 6.42 -38.55
C LEU A 29 14.08 7.86 -38.32
N SER A 30 14.82 8.66 -37.54
CA SER A 30 14.58 10.10 -37.38
C SER A 30 15.74 10.90 -37.94
N SER A 31 15.45 11.94 -38.73
CA SER A 31 16.44 12.95 -39.14
C SER A 31 16.78 13.94 -38.01
N ASP A 32 15.99 13.94 -36.92
CA ASP A 32 16.20 14.76 -35.74
C ASP A 32 16.26 13.83 -34.51
N PRO A 33 17.45 13.35 -34.13
CA PRO A 33 17.60 12.47 -32.98
C PRO A 33 17.34 13.25 -31.69
N PRO A 34 16.83 12.59 -30.63
CA PRO A 34 16.80 13.21 -29.31
C PRO A 34 18.21 13.61 -28.88
N GLN A 35 18.33 14.71 -28.14
CA GLN A 35 19.61 15.24 -27.68
C GLN A 35 19.78 15.02 -26.19
N LEU A 36 21.00 14.71 -25.75
CA LEU A 36 21.39 14.77 -24.34
C LEU A 36 21.84 16.19 -24.03
N VAL A 37 21.11 16.86 -23.14
CA VAL A 37 21.49 18.15 -22.56
C VAL A 37 22.03 17.86 -21.18
N LEU A 38 23.34 18.03 -20.98
CA LEU A 38 24.01 17.68 -19.72
C LEU A 38 24.84 18.86 -19.20
N GLY A 39 24.88 19.02 -17.88
CA GLY A 39 25.59 20.12 -17.26
C GLY A 39 25.74 19.98 -15.75
N THR A 40 26.15 21.06 -15.11
CA THR A 40 26.30 21.15 -13.65
C THR A 40 25.25 22.09 -13.09
N TYR A 41 24.80 21.83 -11.87
CA TYR A 41 23.83 22.68 -11.19
C TYR A 41 24.46 23.27 -9.94
N ASP A 42 24.37 24.59 -9.81
CA ASP A 42 24.71 25.29 -8.58
C ASP A 42 23.44 25.40 -7.73
N ALA A 43 23.40 24.68 -6.62
CA ALA A 43 22.26 24.67 -5.71
C ALA A 43 22.09 26.00 -4.96
N ALA A 44 23.16 26.77 -4.75
CA ALA A 44 23.08 28.06 -4.04
C ALA A 44 22.47 29.14 -4.94
N THR A 45 22.77 29.12 -6.24
CA THR A 45 22.22 30.08 -7.21
C THR A 45 21.04 29.51 -8.01
N GLN A 46 20.67 28.26 -7.78
CA GLN A 46 19.67 27.50 -8.53
C GLN A 46 19.89 27.55 -10.05
N THR A 47 21.15 27.56 -10.48
CA THR A 47 21.51 27.79 -11.89
C THR A 47 22.06 26.52 -12.51
N PHE A 48 21.45 26.10 -13.63
CA PHE A 48 22.01 25.06 -14.47
C PHE A 48 22.99 25.65 -15.48
N THR A 49 24.22 25.14 -15.49
CA THR A 49 25.23 25.47 -16.49
C THR A 49 25.42 24.27 -17.40
N GLN A 50 24.91 24.38 -18.63
CA GLN A 50 25.07 23.36 -19.66
C GLN A 50 26.56 23.20 -20.03
N VAL A 51 27.01 21.96 -20.08
CA VAL A 51 28.39 21.57 -20.47
C VAL A 51 28.37 20.80 -21.78
N VAL A 52 27.28 20.09 -22.06
CA VAL A 52 27.10 19.19 -23.20
C VAL A 52 25.73 19.41 -23.82
N HIS A 53 25.68 19.37 -25.15
CA HIS A 53 24.46 19.22 -25.94
C HIS A 53 24.79 18.34 -27.15
N GLU A 54 24.47 17.05 -27.07
CA GLU A 54 24.95 16.05 -28.03
C GLU A 54 23.83 15.09 -28.45
N PRO A 55 23.76 14.68 -29.73
CA PRO A 55 22.73 13.76 -30.20
C PRO A 55 22.95 12.37 -29.64
N LEU A 56 21.87 11.73 -29.19
CA LEU A 56 21.87 10.29 -28.97
C LEU A 56 22.00 9.55 -30.31
N SER A 57 22.43 8.30 -30.24
CA SER A 57 22.55 7.42 -31.40
C SER A 57 21.66 6.20 -31.19
N GLN A 58 21.04 5.70 -32.26
CA GLN A 58 20.28 4.45 -32.16
C GLN A 58 21.21 3.31 -31.70
N ALA A 59 20.70 2.42 -30.87
CA ALA A 59 21.43 1.25 -30.42
C ALA A 59 21.80 0.36 -31.62
N PRO A 60 22.97 -0.31 -31.62
CA PRO A 60 23.42 -1.09 -32.79
C PRO A 60 22.47 -2.23 -33.18
N ASP A 61 21.70 -2.73 -32.22
CA ASP A 61 20.84 -3.89 -32.32
C ASP A 61 19.35 -3.55 -32.48
N THR A 62 18.95 -2.30 -32.24
CA THR A 62 17.58 -1.83 -32.47
C THR A 62 17.49 -0.34 -32.78
N THR A 63 16.52 0.04 -33.61
CA THR A 63 16.39 1.42 -34.13
C THR A 63 15.60 2.35 -33.22
N ASP A 64 14.79 1.82 -32.32
CA ASP A 64 13.86 2.57 -31.46
C ASP A 64 14.39 2.79 -30.02
N LEU A 65 15.60 2.30 -29.72
CA LEU A 65 16.32 2.60 -28.48
C LEU A 65 17.46 3.57 -28.80
N TRP A 66 17.41 4.76 -28.21
CA TRP A 66 18.44 5.79 -28.35
C TRP A 66 19.39 5.72 -27.17
N GLN A 67 20.69 5.82 -27.43
CA GLN A 67 21.71 5.66 -26.41
C GLN A 67 22.90 6.60 -26.60
N LEU A 68 23.53 6.97 -25.49
CA LEU A 68 24.82 7.63 -25.45
C LEU A 68 25.63 7.14 -24.25
N ALA A 69 26.80 6.54 -24.50
CA ALA A 69 27.67 6.07 -23.43
C ALA A 69 28.34 7.26 -22.71
N PRO A 70 28.39 7.32 -21.36
CA PRO A 70 29.13 8.32 -20.60
C PRO A 70 30.62 8.39 -20.97
N SER A 71 31.19 7.26 -21.42
CA SER A 71 32.58 7.15 -21.90
C SER A 71 32.80 7.74 -23.30
N SER A 72 31.76 8.24 -23.96
CA SER A 72 31.89 8.86 -25.27
C SER A 72 32.84 10.07 -25.21
N ALA A 73 33.78 10.13 -26.16
CA ALA A 73 34.67 11.28 -26.31
C ALA A 73 33.91 12.62 -26.50
N ARG A 74 32.63 12.55 -26.89
CA ARG A 74 31.73 13.70 -27.02
C ARG A 74 31.36 14.36 -25.69
N LEU A 75 31.43 13.62 -24.57
CA LEU A 75 30.94 14.11 -23.27
C LEU A 75 32.06 14.65 -22.37
N SER A 76 33.27 14.07 -22.44
CA SER A 76 34.42 14.47 -21.62
C SER A 76 34.08 14.64 -20.12
N LEU A 77 33.34 13.70 -19.55
CA LEU A 77 32.92 13.73 -18.14
C LEU A 77 34.09 13.42 -17.20
N SER A 78 34.13 14.10 -16.06
CA SER A 78 35.12 13.86 -15.01
C SER A 78 34.61 12.82 -14.02
N ASP A 79 35.44 11.82 -13.72
CA ASP A 79 35.10 10.80 -12.72
C ASP A 79 34.92 11.42 -11.32
N GLY A 80 33.91 10.95 -10.59
CA GLY A 80 33.51 11.48 -9.28
C GLY A 80 32.80 12.84 -9.28
N ALA A 81 32.60 13.49 -10.44
CA ALA A 81 31.78 14.69 -10.55
C ALA A 81 30.29 14.33 -10.70
N VAL A 82 29.42 15.24 -10.26
CA VAL A 82 27.97 15.09 -10.40
C VAL A 82 27.46 15.96 -11.54
N TYR A 83 26.73 15.34 -12.46
CA TYR A 83 26.12 16.00 -13.61
C TYR A 83 24.61 15.80 -13.59
N HIS A 84 23.92 16.75 -14.20
CA HIS A 84 22.49 16.72 -14.41
C HIS A 84 22.21 16.67 -15.88
N TYR A 85 21.13 16.00 -16.26
CA TYR A 85 20.79 15.89 -17.65
C TYR A 85 19.29 15.87 -17.88
N TRP A 86 18.94 16.25 -19.09
CA TRP A 86 17.63 16.11 -19.70
C TRP A 86 17.82 15.55 -21.11
N PHE A 87 16.74 15.02 -21.66
CA PHE A 87 16.63 14.78 -23.08
C PHE A 87 15.89 15.95 -23.73
N GLU A 88 16.43 16.50 -24.80
CA GLU A 88 15.65 17.37 -25.70
C GLU A 88 14.92 16.48 -26.71
N VAL A 89 13.59 16.59 -26.74
CA VAL A 89 12.70 15.83 -27.63
C VAL A 89 11.68 16.75 -28.29
N GLU A 90 11.12 16.33 -29.42
CA GLU A 90 9.92 16.97 -29.99
C GLU A 90 8.67 16.44 -29.26
N ASP A 91 7.82 17.33 -28.74
CA ASP A 91 6.60 16.96 -28.02
C ASP A 91 5.59 16.22 -28.93
N THR A 92 5.37 14.94 -28.63
CA THR A 92 4.43 14.06 -29.34
C THR A 92 3.03 14.06 -28.73
N SER A 93 2.81 14.77 -27.61
CA SER A 93 1.49 14.88 -27.00
C SER A 93 0.49 15.52 -27.96
N PRO A 94 -0.83 15.36 -27.73
CA PRO A 94 -1.85 16.02 -28.55
C PRO A 94 -1.72 17.55 -28.60
N ASP A 95 -1.03 18.15 -27.61
CA ASP A 95 -0.85 19.60 -27.51
C ASP A 95 0.29 20.12 -28.42
N LYS A 96 1.24 19.25 -28.84
CA LYS A 96 2.34 19.54 -29.78
C LYS A 96 3.08 20.85 -29.50
N ARG A 97 3.73 20.95 -28.34
CA ARG A 97 4.39 22.17 -27.85
C ARG A 97 5.73 22.48 -28.53
N GLY A 98 6.21 21.62 -29.42
CA GLY A 98 7.51 21.74 -30.08
C GLY A 98 8.64 21.07 -29.28
N LYS A 99 9.89 21.50 -29.53
CA LYS A 99 11.06 21.00 -28.78
C LYS A 99 11.01 21.38 -27.32
N MET A 100 11.27 20.41 -26.45
CA MET A 100 11.30 20.61 -25.00
C MET A 100 12.30 19.68 -24.31
N HIS A 101 12.70 20.07 -23.10
CA HIS A 101 13.48 19.20 -22.22
C HIS A 101 12.55 18.30 -21.40
N VAL A 102 12.85 17.01 -21.40
CA VAL A 102 12.20 15.99 -20.58
C VAL A 102 13.22 15.28 -19.72
N THR A 103 12.80 14.84 -18.55
CA THR A 103 13.60 14.01 -17.65
C THR A 103 13.73 12.58 -18.18
N ASP A 104 14.71 11.84 -17.70
CA ASP A 104 14.88 10.43 -18.03
C ASP A 104 13.72 9.58 -17.45
N PRO A 105 12.94 8.87 -18.29
CA PRO A 105 11.89 7.97 -17.81
C PRO A 105 12.40 6.80 -16.95
N PHE A 106 13.68 6.46 -17.10
CA PHE A 106 14.36 5.38 -16.40
C PHE A 106 15.27 5.91 -15.30
N ALA A 107 15.10 7.17 -14.87
CA ALA A 107 15.91 7.77 -13.82
C ALA A 107 15.96 6.90 -12.55
N HIS A 108 17.17 6.66 -12.04
CA HIS A 108 17.34 5.99 -10.76
C HIS A 108 17.15 6.89 -9.55
N THR A 109 17.34 8.18 -9.74
CA THR A 109 17.09 9.22 -8.75
C THR A 109 16.77 10.51 -9.49
N VAL A 110 15.90 11.34 -8.93
CA VAL A 110 15.57 12.67 -9.46
C VAL A 110 16.35 13.77 -8.73
N ASP A 111 16.82 13.51 -7.49
CA ASP A 111 17.80 14.35 -6.77
C ASP A 111 19.10 13.58 -6.46
N TYR A 112 20.15 14.03 -7.14
CA TYR A 112 21.51 13.52 -7.20
C TYR A 112 22.36 13.81 -5.94
N ARG A 113 21.86 14.60 -4.97
CA ARG A 113 22.56 14.80 -3.68
C ARG A 113 22.56 13.55 -2.80
N LYS A 114 21.82 12.52 -3.21
CA LYS A 114 21.55 11.28 -2.50
C LYS A 114 22.16 10.11 -3.28
N GLY A 115 23.13 9.40 -2.68
CA GLY A 115 23.95 8.38 -3.35
C GLY A 115 23.16 7.15 -3.85
N LEU A 116 23.71 6.49 -4.88
CA LEU A 116 23.17 5.27 -5.50
C LEU A 116 23.22 4.07 -4.53
N PRO A 117 22.23 3.16 -4.57
CA PRO A 117 22.02 2.18 -3.51
C PRO A 117 22.94 0.95 -3.54
N TRP A 118 23.00 0.31 -2.38
CA TRP A 118 23.28 -1.11 -2.17
C TRP A 118 21.93 -1.87 -2.24
N LYS A 119 21.88 -3.13 -2.69
CA LYS A 119 20.61 -3.90 -2.72
C LYS A 119 20.11 -4.20 -1.31
N ALA A 120 18.80 -4.12 -1.08
CA ALA A 120 18.20 -4.59 0.17
C ALA A 120 18.51 -6.06 0.42
N ARG A 121 18.74 -6.39 1.70
CA ARG A 121 18.94 -7.77 2.14
C ARG A 121 17.63 -8.51 1.95
N GLN A 122 17.73 -9.69 1.34
CA GLN A 122 16.61 -10.60 1.22
C GLN A 122 16.10 -10.94 2.61
N ALA A 123 14.78 -10.87 2.79
CA ALA A 123 14.13 -11.33 4.00
C ALA A 123 14.43 -12.82 4.21
N ASP A 124 14.51 -13.23 5.47
CA ASP A 124 14.50 -14.66 5.78
C ASP A 124 13.06 -15.17 5.65
N ILE A 125 12.80 -15.98 4.61
CA ILE A 125 11.46 -16.47 4.30
C ILE A 125 10.80 -17.23 5.46
N GLU A 126 11.59 -17.87 6.32
CA GLU A 126 11.10 -18.57 7.51
C GLU A 126 10.63 -17.59 8.60
N ARG A 127 11.17 -16.36 8.62
CA ARG A 127 10.80 -15.29 9.56
C ARG A 127 9.68 -14.40 9.03
N THR A 128 9.44 -14.40 7.72
CA THR A 128 8.30 -13.74 7.08
C THR A 128 6.99 -14.40 7.55
N ALA A 129 5.90 -13.66 7.71
CA ALA A 129 4.59 -14.24 8.06
C ALA A 129 3.80 -14.66 6.81
N ALA A 130 3.06 -15.77 6.91
CA ALA A 130 2.11 -16.16 5.85
C ALA A 130 0.91 -15.20 5.82
N ASN A 131 0.27 -15.09 4.66
CA ASN A 131 -0.73 -14.07 4.34
C ASN A 131 -1.87 -14.03 5.37
N ASN A 132 -2.39 -15.18 5.79
CA ASN A 132 -3.49 -15.26 6.78
C ASN A 132 -3.14 -14.74 8.19
N TYR A 133 -1.86 -14.52 8.48
CA TYR A 133 -1.37 -14.01 9.77
C TYR A 133 -0.85 -12.57 9.69
N LEU A 134 -1.10 -11.88 8.58
CA LEU A 134 -0.73 -10.48 8.44
C LEU A 134 -1.63 -9.57 9.27
N VAL A 135 -1.02 -8.48 9.73
CA VAL A 135 -1.64 -7.23 10.14
C VAL A 135 -0.88 -6.15 9.39
N ILE A 136 -1.54 -5.58 8.38
CA ILE A 136 -0.98 -4.54 7.52
C ILE A 136 -1.18 -3.19 8.20
N TYR A 137 -0.15 -2.35 8.17
CA TYR A 137 -0.23 -0.95 8.56
C TYR A 137 -0.05 -0.09 7.31
N GLU A 138 -1.12 0.56 6.89
CA GLU A 138 -1.15 1.46 5.73
C GLU A 138 -0.73 2.85 6.19
N LEU A 139 0.35 3.36 5.58
CA LEU A 139 1.06 4.52 6.07
C LEU A 139 1.42 5.48 4.90
N PRO A 140 0.87 6.71 4.87
CA PRO A 140 1.15 7.69 3.81
C PRO A 140 2.60 8.18 3.77
N ALA A 141 3.47 7.67 2.91
CA ALA A 141 4.91 7.95 3.02
C ALA A 141 5.26 9.45 3.11
N SER A 142 4.52 10.30 2.39
CA SER A 142 4.46 11.75 2.60
C SER A 142 3.34 12.07 3.59
N TRP A 143 3.68 12.41 4.82
CA TRP A 143 2.71 12.91 5.79
C TRP A 143 3.29 14.12 6.52
N ALA A 144 2.45 15.07 6.91
CA ALA A 144 2.98 16.28 7.51
C ALA A 144 3.39 16.12 8.98
N LYS A 145 4.03 17.14 9.56
CA LYS A 145 4.02 17.35 11.00
C LYS A 145 3.14 18.52 11.39
N GLU A 146 2.45 18.38 12.52
CA GLU A 146 1.74 19.50 13.16
C GLU A 146 2.74 20.57 13.65
N GLY A 147 2.61 21.79 13.14
CA GLY A 147 3.35 22.95 13.61
C GLY A 147 2.80 23.47 14.94
N THR A 148 3.70 23.77 15.90
CA THR A 148 3.34 24.44 17.17
C THR A 148 3.62 25.94 17.16
N ASP A 149 3.84 26.53 15.98
CA ASP A 149 4.17 27.95 15.81
C ASP A 149 2.98 28.78 15.31
N GLU A 150 3.20 30.09 15.14
CA GLU A 150 2.16 31.06 14.75
C GLU A 150 1.52 30.78 13.37
N ARG A 151 2.05 29.82 12.60
CA ARG A 151 1.56 29.46 11.26
C ARG A 151 0.37 28.50 11.29
N GLY A 152 0.00 27.95 12.46
CA GLY A 152 -1.02 26.89 12.59
C GLY A 152 -0.45 25.49 12.28
N PRO A 153 -1.29 24.47 12.02
CA PRO A 153 -0.86 23.10 11.70
C PRO A 153 -0.14 22.96 10.34
N LYS A 154 0.64 23.96 9.91
CA LYS A 154 1.25 23.97 8.59
C LYS A 154 2.28 22.87 8.40
N VAL A 155 1.93 22.11 7.38
CA VAL A 155 2.46 20.91 6.75
C VAL A 155 3.95 20.99 6.45
N ASP A 156 4.69 19.95 6.79
CA ASP A 156 6.08 19.71 6.39
C ASP A 156 6.26 18.21 6.13
N VAL A 157 6.88 17.80 5.02
CA VAL A 157 6.82 16.41 4.51
C VAL A 157 7.69 15.46 5.33
N GLY A 158 7.05 14.44 5.92
CA GLY A 158 7.70 13.34 6.61
C GLY A 158 8.59 12.52 5.66
N THR A 159 9.71 12.02 6.18
CA THR A 159 10.73 11.35 5.38
C THR A 159 10.82 9.85 5.71
N LEU A 160 11.58 9.10 4.91
CA LEU A 160 11.93 7.70 5.23
C LEU A 160 12.69 7.57 6.56
N ALA A 161 13.39 8.62 7.02
CA ALA A 161 14.02 8.64 8.34
C ALA A 161 12.97 8.71 9.46
N ASP A 162 11.89 9.47 9.23
CA ASP A 162 10.74 9.52 10.13
C ASP A 162 10.02 8.17 10.20
N VAL A 163 9.76 7.52 9.06
CA VAL A 163 9.21 6.15 9.02
C VAL A 163 10.10 5.20 9.83
N ARG A 164 11.42 5.29 9.66
CA ARG A 164 12.38 4.46 10.39
C ARG A 164 12.29 4.66 11.92
N ALA A 165 12.08 5.90 12.39
CA ALA A 165 11.93 6.20 13.82
C ALA A 165 10.72 5.50 14.46
N LEU A 166 9.68 5.19 13.67
CA LEU A 166 8.52 4.44 14.15
C LEU A 166 8.84 2.97 14.51
N PHE A 167 9.98 2.44 14.04
CA PHE A 167 10.41 1.03 14.23
C PHE A 167 11.69 0.87 15.05
N ASP A 168 12.47 1.93 15.23
CA ASP A 168 13.77 1.89 15.91
C ASP A 168 13.86 3.02 16.94
N PRO A 169 13.82 2.72 18.26
CA PRO A 169 13.86 3.75 19.30
C PRO A 169 15.22 4.48 19.37
N LYS A 170 16.21 4.04 18.58
CA LYS A 170 17.51 4.72 18.43
C LYS A 170 17.59 5.57 17.17
N ALA A 171 16.65 5.43 16.24
CA ALA A 171 16.60 6.27 15.06
C ALA A 171 16.02 7.63 15.43
N VAL A 172 16.51 8.67 14.77
CA VAL A 172 16.02 10.04 14.93
C VAL A 172 15.38 10.43 13.61
N GLY A 173 14.09 10.78 13.64
CA GLY A 173 13.39 11.29 12.48
C GLY A 173 13.89 12.69 12.10
N ASP A 174 13.72 13.07 10.84
CA ASP A 174 14.08 14.41 10.36
C ASP A 174 13.06 15.44 10.86
N MET A 175 11.77 15.15 10.64
CA MET A 175 10.69 16.10 10.84
C MET A 175 10.02 15.91 12.20
N PHE A 176 9.86 14.66 12.67
CA PHE A 176 9.18 14.36 13.94
C PHE A 176 10.11 14.40 15.16
N ARG A 177 11.36 14.88 15.03
CA ARG A 177 12.33 15.01 16.14
C ARG A 177 11.87 15.80 17.37
N SER A 178 10.76 16.53 17.31
CA SER A 178 10.20 17.25 18.46
C SER A 178 8.93 16.63 19.03
N VAL A 179 8.40 15.55 18.44
CA VAL A 179 7.23 14.82 18.96
C VAL A 179 7.73 13.76 19.93
N GLU A 180 7.62 14.01 21.24
CA GLU A 180 8.19 13.13 22.27
C GLU A 180 7.77 11.66 22.09
N THR A 181 6.48 11.41 21.85
CA THR A 181 5.92 10.07 21.63
C THR A 181 6.63 9.28 20.51
N VAL A 182 7.12 9.96 19.48
CA VAL A 182 7.84 9.35 18.35
C VAL A 182 9.34 9.24 18.64
N ASN A 183 9.90 10.16 19.44
CA ASN A 183 11.35 10.18 19.73
C ASN A 183 11.77 9.25 20.85
N THR A 184 10.88 8.95 21.79
CA THR A 184 11.18 8.09 22.94
C THR A 184 10.64 6.66 22.77
N GLY A 185 9.89 6.38 21.71
CA GLY A 185 9.24 5.08 21.48
C GLY A 185 9.19 4.69 20.00
N ALA A 186 9.29 3.38 19.74
CA ALA A 186 9.08 2.82 18.41
C ALA A 186 7.62 2.38 18.29
N ILE A 187 6.73 3.32 18.05
CA ILE A 187 5.27 3.13 18.16
C ILE A 187 4.76 1.94 17.32
N LEU A 188 5.27 1.71 16.11
CA LEU A 188 4.83 0.60 15.26
C LEU A 188 5.44 -0.75 15.69
N LEU A 189 6.63 -0.71 16.31
CA LEU A 189 7.19 -1.88 16.99
C LEU A 189 6.35 -2.25 18.23
N ASP A 190 5.90 -1.25 18.99
CA ASP A 190 5.06 -1.42 20.17
C ASP A 190 3.64 -1.87 19.82
N LEU A 191 3.05 -1.34 18.74
CA LEU A 191 1.79 -1.82 18.16
C LEU A 191 1.94 -3.28 17.71
N GLY A 192 3.10 -3.61 17.16
CA GLY A 192 3.50 -4.98 16.87
C GLY A 192 2.94 -5.51 15.56
N ILE A 193 2.79 -4.67 14.53
CA ILE A 193 2.38 -5.09 13.16
C ILE A 193 3.42 -6.04 12.53
N ASN A 194 3.11 -6.66 11.39
CA ASN A 194 4.05 -7.49 10.64
C ASN A 194 4.03 -7.28 9.12
N ALA A 195 3.31 -6.27 8.65
CA ALA A 195 3.43 -5.74 7.29
C ALA A 195 3.28 -4.22 7.33
N LEU A 196 4.17 -3.51 6.64
CA LEU A 196 4.07 -2.07 6.40
C LEU A 196 3.74 -1.87 4.93
N GLU A 197 2.63 -1.19 4.64
CA GLU A 197 2.27 -0.70 3.32
C GLU A 197 2.54 0.79 3.26
N LEU A 198 3.50 1.19 2.43
CA LEU A 198 3.71 2.59 2.12
C LEU A 198 2.90 2.93 0.86
N LEU A 199 2.19 4.06 0.92
CA LEU A 199 1.61 4.73 -0.26
C LEU A 199 2.68 5.00 -1.33
N PRO A 200 2.28 5.38 -2.56
CA PRO A 200 3.19 5.34 -3.70
C PRO A 200 4.52 6.05 -3.43
N LEU A 201 5.61 5.29 -3.57
CA LEU A 201 6.97 5.77 -3.30
C LEU A 201 7.72 6.15 -4.58
N ALA A 202 7.13 5.91 -5.75
CA ALA A 202 7.67 6.39 -7.00
C ALA A 202 7.63 7.93 -7.03
N ASP A 203 8.66 8.55 -7.60
CA ASP A 203 8.73 10.02 -7.66
C ASP A 203 7.50 10.60 -8.38
N THR A 204 6.92 11.62 -7.77
CA THR A 204 5.64 12.22 -8.13
C THR A 204 5.83 13.65 -8.64
N LYS A 205 4.90 14.11 -9.48
CA LYS A 205 4.91 15.49 -9.94
C LYS A 205 4.46 16.48 -8.87
N THR A 206 3.48 16.09 -8.04
CA THR A 206 2.96 16.95 -6.97
C THR A 206 3.80 16.80 -5.71
N ARG A 207 4.29 17.91 -5.19
CA ARG A 207 5.01 17.94 -3.91
C ARG A 207 4.03 17.98 -2.75
N ASP A 208 4.50 17.50 -1.61
CA ASP A 208 3.82 17.55 -0.31
C ASP A 208 2.51 16.73 -0.19
N GLU A 209 2.10 16.03 -1.26
CA GLU A 209 0.93 15.14 -1.30
C GLU A 209 1.33 13.66 -1.17
N TRP A 210 0.36 12.74 -1.23
CA TRP A 210 0.53 11.31 -0.99
C TRP A 210 1.22 10.49 -2.11
N GLY A 211 1.67 11.13 -3.19
CA GLY A 211 2.48 10.46 -4.22
C GLY A 211 1.73 9.80 -5.38
N TYR A 212 0.39 9.88 -5.44
CA TYR A 212 -0.39 9.22 -6.50
C TYR A 212 -0.19 9.81 -7.92
N ALA A 213 0.44 10.97 -8.05
CA ALA A 213 0.76 11.60 -9.33
C ALA A 213 2.14 11.14 -9.88
N SER A 214 2.36 9.82 -9.91
CA SER A 214 3.63 9.20 -10.33
C SER A 214 4.15 9.71 -11.68
N ALA A 215 5.39 10.19 -11.68
CA ALA A 215 6.11 10.69 -12.84
C ALA A 215 7.32 9.79 -13.16
N HIS A 216 8.20 9.54 -12.19
CA HIS A 216 9.40 8.71 -12.38
C HIS A 216 9.30 7.42 -11.59
N TYR A 217 8.58 6.47 -12.18
CA TYR A 217 8.35 5.12 -11.67
C TYR A 217 9.59 4.43 -11.12
N PHE A 218 10.72 4.63 -11.78
CA PHE A 218 11.97 4.01 -11.41
C PHE A 218 12.54 4.66 -10.13
N ALA A 219 12.46 5.97 -9.96
CA ALA A 219 13.05 6.68 -8.82
C ALA A 219 12.17 6.61 -7.56
N VAL A 220 12.83 6.56 -6.40
CA VAL A 220 12.15 6.83 -5.12
C VAL A 220 11.91 8.34 -5.05
N ASP A 221 10.73 8.73 -4.59
CA ASP A 221 10.38 10.14 -4.34
C ASP A 221 11.46 10.83 -3.52
N THR A 222 11.99 11.89 -4.10
CA THR A 222 13.11 12.58 -3.50
C THR A 222 12.77 13.41 -2.28
N ASP A 223 11.51 13.84 -2.15
CA ASP A 223 11.04 14.57 -0.97
C ASP A 223 11.04 13.64 0.25
N LEU A 224 10.80 12.34 0.04
CA LEU A 224 10.84 11.31 1.09
C LEU A 224 12.25 10.91 1.50
N GLY A 225 13.22 10.90 0.59
CA GLY A 225 14.54 10.34 0.91
C GLY A 225 15.33 9.85 -0.30
N SER A 226 16.32 9.03 -0.02
CA SER A 226 17.17 8.37 -1.01
C SER A 226 16.76 6.91 -1.17
N SER A 227 17.05 6.31 -2.33
CA SER A 227 16.94 4.86 -2.51
C SER A 227 17.71 4.08 -1.44
N SER A 228 18.87 4.59 -0.99
CA SER A 228 19.65 3.99 0.10
C SER A 228 18.95 4.03 1.45
N GLN A 229 18.21 5.11 1.76
CA GLN A 229 17.38 5.20 2.97
C GLN A 229 16.21 4.22 2.90
N LEU A 230 15.58 4.05 1.74
CA LEU A 230 14.53 3.05 1.56
C LEU A 230 15.07 1.63 1.80
N VAL A 231 16.23 1.30 1.20
CA VAL A 231 16.91 0.03 1.46
C VAL A 231 17.20 -0.16 2.95
N GLY A 232 17.74 0.85 3.62
CA GLY A 232 18.02 0.78 5.06
C GLY A 232 16.78 0.64 5.94
N LEU A 233 15.63 1.19 5.51
CA LEU A 233 14.33 0.98 6.14
C LEU A 233 13.87 -0.46 5.94
N VAL A 234 13.84 -0.97 4.71
CA VAL A 234 13.39 -2.34 4.42
C VAL A 234 14.26 -3.38 5.12
N ASP A 235 15.58 -3.17 5.15
CA ASP A 235 16.52 -4.00 5.91
C ASP A 235 16.19 -4.08 7.41
N LEU A 236 15.73 -2.96 8.00
CA LEU A 236 15.28 -2.92 9.39
C LEU A 236 13.97 -3.69 9.55
N LEU A 237 13.01 -3.49 8.64
CA LEU A 237 11.72 -4.19 8.66
C LEU A 237 11.93 -5.72 8.59
N HIS A 238 12.73 -6.19 7.64
CA HIS A 238 13.06 -7.60 7.47
C HIS A 238 13.77 -8.18 8.70
N GLU A 239 14.67 -7.44 9.36
CA GLU A 239 15.32 -7.88 10.60
C GLU A 239 14.29 -8.17 11.72
N LYS A 240 13.21 -7.38 11.75
CA LYS A 240 12.10 -7.51 12.70
C LYS A 240 11.00 -8.49 12.25
N GLY A 241 11.14 -9.13 11.08
CA GLY A 241 10.11 -10.02 10.53
C GLY A 241 8.87 -9.28 10.05
N ILE A 242 9.02 -8.03 9.62
CA ILE A 242 7.97 -7.18 9.06
C ILE A 242 8.13 -7.16 7.55
N ARG A 243 7.05 -7.48 6.83
CA ARG A 243 7.00 -7.43 5.37
C ARG A 243 6.86 -6.02 4.86
N PHE A 244 7.45 -5.74 3.71
CA PHE A 244 7.33 -4.45 3.04
C PHE A 244 6.40 -4.52 1.82
N PHE A 245 5.35 -3.70 1.82
CA PHE A 245 4.40 -3.52 0.72
C PHE A 245 4.56 -2.12 0.14
N THR A 246 4.46 -2.01 -1.18
CA THR A 246 4.39 -0.72 -1.87
C THR A 246 3.08 -0.61 -2.62
N ASP A 247 2.47 0.56 -2.52
CA ASP A 247 1.38 0.96 -3.41
C ASP A 247 1.95 1.30 -4.80
N VAL A 248 1.21 0.96 -5.85
CA VAL A 248 1.62 1.06 -7.24
C VAL A 248 0.49 1.64 -8.08
N VAL A 249 0.74 2.83 -8.61
CA VAL A 249 -0.15 3.52 -9.55
C VAL A 249 0.17 3.09 -10.98
N MET A 250 -0.81 2.54 -11.70
CA MET A 250 -0.65 2.15 -13.12
C MET A 250 -1.84 2.57 -13.99
N ALA A 251 -2.90 3.13 -13.40
CA ALA A 251 -4.05 3.60 -14.17
C ALA A 251 -3.72 4.84 -15.02
N PHE A 252 -2.92 5.73 -14.45
CA PHE A 252 -2.51 7.01 -15.01
C PHE A 252 -1.08 7.35 -14.58
N GLY A 253 -0.46 8.26 -15.30
CA GLY A 253 0.90 8.72 -15.03
C GLY A 253 1.14 10.10 -15.60
N HIS A 254 2.21 10.73 -15.14
CA HIS A 254 2.65 12.04 -15.61
C HIS A 254 3.91 11.90 -16.48
N ASP A 255 4.51 13.04 -16.80
CA ASP A 255 5.79 13.19 -17.51
C ASP A 255 6.83 12.12 -17.06
N PRO A 256 7.71 11.63 -17.95
CA PRO A 256 8.04 12.22 -19.25
C PRO A 256 7.37 11.55 -20.47
N TYR A 257 6.83 10.33 -20.35
CA TYR A 257 6.29 9.61 -21.52
C TYR A 257 5.03 10.23 -22.12
N GLY A 258 4.34 11.10 -21.37
CA GLY A 258 3.29 11.95 -21.91
C GLY A 258 3.75 12.89 -23.03
N TYR A 259 5.04 13.18 -23.16
CA TYR A 259 5.61 14.04 -24.21
C TYR A 259 6.54 13.30 -25.18
N ILE A 260 7.23 12.25 -24.73
CA ILE A 260 8.24 11.55 -25.55
C ILE A 260 7.58 10.73 -26.67
N ASP A 261 6.58 9.91 -26.34
CA ASP A 261 5.93 9.03 -27.31
C ASP A 261 4.49 8.71 -26.87
N PHE A 262 3.65 9.75 -26.88
CA PHE A 262 2.31 9.72 -26.30
C PHE A 262 1.46 8.56 -26.84
N ASP A 263 1.41 8.36 -28.17
CA ASP A 263 0.55 7.35 -28.80
C ASP A 263 0.95 5.90 -28.45
N GLN A 264 2.18 5.67 -27.98
CA GLN A 264 2.65 4.35 -27.58
C GLN A 264 2.29 4.03 -26.13
N TYR A 265 2.32 5.03 -25.25
CA TYR A 265 2.21 4.83 -23.80
C TYR A 265 0.91 5.34 -23.20
N HIS A 266 0.30 6.36 -23.78
CA HIS A 266 -0.81 7.08 -23.19
C HIS A 266 -1.98 7.24 -24.16
N LEU A 267 -3.13 7.58 -23.58
CA LEU A 267 -4.34 7.97 -24.29
C LEU A 267 -5.10 9.01 -23.47
N ARG A 268 -5.90 9.82 -24.15
CA ARG A 268 -6.90 10.69 -23.51
C ARG A 268 -8.28 10.08 -23.75
N PRO A 269 -8.95 9.53 -22.72
CA PRO A 269 -10.21 8.80 -22.91
C PRO A 269 -11.29 9.62 -23.64
N ASP A 270 -11.35 10.93 -23.39
CA ASP A 270 -12.30 11.82 -24.04
C ASP A 270 -12.07 12.02 -25.54
N ASP A 271 -10.81 11.95 -25.97
CA ASP A 271 -10.38 12.13 -27.36
C ASP A 271 -10.47 10.80 -28.15
N GLU A 272 -10.50 9.67 -27.44
CA GLU A 272 -10.41 8.32 -28.03
C GLU A 272 -11.61 7.42 -27.67
N LYS A 273 -12.84 7.94 -27.78
CA LYS A 273 -14.07 7.19 -27.43
C LYS A 273 -14.31 5.93 -28.26
N ASP A 274 -13.71 5.80 -29.44
CA ASP A 274 -13.79 4.57 -30.24
C ASP A 274 -12.73 3.52 -29.82
N ASN A 275 -11.81 3.87 -28.91
CA ASN A 275 -10.79 2.99 -28.39
C ASN A 275 -11.32 2.23 -27.16
N PRO A 276 -11.35 0.88 -27.17
CA PRO A 276 -11.81 0.11 -26.01
C PRO A 276 -10.96 0.33 -24.75
N ASP A 277 -9.71 0.76 -24.90
CA ASP A 277 -8.80 1.09 -23.79
C ASP A 277 -9.17 2.39 -23.06
N ALA A 278 -10.11 3.18 -23.59
CA ALA A 278 -10.60 4.42 -22.99
C ALA A 278 -11.61 4.20 -21.85
N TYR A 279 -12.05 2.96 -21.61
CA TYR A 279 -13.16 2.65 -20.72
C TYR A 279 -12.72 1.90 -19.47
N GLN A 280 -13.42 2.13 -18.36
CA GLN A 280 -13.17 1.44 -17.09
C GLN A 280 -13.63 -0.03 -17.19
N SER A 281 -12.99 -0.91 -16.42
CA SER A 281 -13.32 -2.34 -16.44
C SER A 281 -14.64 -2.69 -15.72
N HIS A 282 -15.04 -1.93 -14.70
CA HIS A 282 -16.19 -2.31 -13.86
C HIS A 282 -17.54 -1.74 -14.33
N THR A 283 -17.56 -0.72 -15.19
CA THR A 283 -18.80 -0.13 -15.70
C THR A 283 -18.74 0.12 -17.21
N SER A 284 -19.71 -0.45 -17.93
CA SER A 284 -19.83 -0.25 -19.38
C SER A 284 -20.16 1.20 -19.74
N GLY A 285 -19.43 1.73 -20.73
CA GLY A 285 -19.66 3.08 -21.26
C GLY A 285 -19.12 4.21 -20.39
N VAL A 286 -18.43 3.91 -19.29
CA VAL A 286 -17.79 4.90 -18.43
C VAL A 286 -16.32 5.04 -18.82
N LEU A 287 -15.90 6.25 -19.16
CA LEU A 287 -14.51 6.56 -19.51
C LEU A 287 -13.60 6.46 -18.28
N ARG A 288 -12.34 6.08 -18.51
CA ARG A 288 -11.30 6.09 -17.47
C ARG A 288 -11.06 7.50 -16.99
N ASP A 289 -10.81 7.63 -15.69
CA ASP A 289 -10.36 8.87 -15.08
C ASP A 289 -8.84 8.82 -14.91
N ALA A 290 -8.18 9.91 -15.32
CA ALA A 290 -6.73 10.05 -15.22
C ALA A 290 -6.29 10.91 -14.03
N TYR A 291 -7.23 11.46 -13.24
CA TYR A 291 -6.98 12.25 -12.03
C TYR A 291 -5.92 13.35 -12.23
N GLY A 292 -6.04 14.08 -13.34
CA GLY A 292 -5.11 15.16 -13.71
C GLY A 292 -3.84 14.71 -14.43
N GLY A 293 -3.62 13.41 -14.61
CA GLY A 293 -2.55 12.83 -15.43
C GLY A 293 -2.97 12.41 -16.84
N GLN A 294 -2.23 11.47 -17.43
CA GLN A 294 -2.57 10.80 -18.69
C GLN A 294 -2.82 9.31 -18.44
N SER A 295 -3.90 8.76 -18.99
CA SER A 295 -4.20 7.32 -18.84
C SER A 295 -3.18 6.49 -19.60
N TRP A 296 -2.66 5.42 -18.98
CA TRP A 296 -1.77 4.48 -19.66
C TRP A 296 -2.52 3.65 -20.71
N ARG A 297 -1.90 3.42 -21.85
CA ARG A 297 -2.41 2.64 -22.98
C ARG A 297 -1.91 1.20 -22.89
N TYR A 298 -2.83 0.26 -22.67
CA TYR A 298 -2.53 -1.15 -22.47
C TYR A 298 -2.80 -2.02 -23.69
N LEU A 299 -3.66 -1.59 -24.62
CA LEU A 299 -4.02 -2.43 -25.79
C LEU A 299 -3.07 -2.27 -26.99
N LYS A 300 -2.23 -1.22 -27.01
CA LYS A 300 -1.29 -1.00 -28.12
C LYS A 300 -0.24 -2.09 -28.15
N THR A 301 -0.09 -2.72 -29.32
CA THR A 301 1.05 -3.60 -29.62
C THR A 301 1.91 -2.94 -30.69
N THR A 302 3.22 -2.97 -30.48
CA THR A 302 4.22 -2.36 -31.37
C THR A 302 5.40 -3.30 -31.53
N LYS A 303 5.88 -3.46 -32.77
CA LYS A 303 7.12 -4.20 -33.04
C LYS A 303 8.33 -3.33 -32.73
N THR A 304 8.88 -3.48 -31.53
CA THR A 304 9.94 -2.60 -30.99
C THR A 304 10.95 -3.38 -30.17
N TYR A 305 12.01 -2.71 -29.73
CA TYR A 305 12.87 -3.18 -28.65
C TYR A 305 12.04 -3.69 -27.47
N ASP A 306 12.37 -4.88 -26.99
CA ASP A 306 11.83 -5.46 -25.77
C ASP A 306 12.77 -5.23 -24.59
N PRO A 307 12.38 -4.44 -23.59
CA PRO A 307 13.17 -4.18 -22.38
C PRO A 307 13.66 -5.42 -21.64
N GLU A 308 12.95 -6.55 -21.75
CA GLU A 308 13.31 -7.79 -21.07
C GLU A 308 14.44 -8.54 -21.76
N THR A 309 14.31 -8.82 -23.06
CA THR A 309 15.25 -9.67 -23.81
C THR A 309 16.28 -8.91 -24.64
N GLY A 310 16.09 -7.61 -24.85
CA GLY A 310 16.89 -6.79 -25.75
C GLY A 310 16.58 -6.97 -27.24
N GLN A 311 15.67 -7.89 -27.59
CA GLN A 311 15.36 -8.22 -28.98
C GLN A 311 14.19 -7.40 -29.53
N LYS A 312 14.16 -7.16 -30.85
CA LYS A 312 13.01 -6.55 -31.51
C LYS A 312 11.88 -7.56 -31.68
N ARG A 313 10.75 -7.36 -30.98
CA ARG A 313 9.54 -8.22 -31.06
C ARG A 313 8.26 -7.40 -30.87
N ASP A 314 7.11 -8.04 -31.06
CA ASP A 314 5.83 -7.41 -30.73
C ASP A 314 5.69 -7.34 -29.20
N VAL A 315 5.57 -6.12 -28.67
CA VAL A 315 5.36 -5.86 -27.23
C VAL A 315 4.24 -4.85 -27.03
N HIS A 316 3.68 -4.83 -25.82
CA HIS A 316 2.88 -3.71 -25.34
C HIS A 316 3.80 -2.72 -24.61
N PRO A 317 4.07 -1.52 -25.14
CA PRO A 317 5.07 -0.62 -24.56
C PRO A 317 4.83 -0.31 -23.07
N SER A 318 3.60 0.03 -22.69
CA SER A 318 3.24 0.29 -21.28
C SER A 318 3.40 -0.94 -20.39
N TRP A 319 3.14 -2.15 -20.90
CA TRP A 319 3.34 -3.37 -20.10
C TRP A 319 4.83 -3.55 -19.81
N ALA A 320 5.66 -3.44 -20.83
CA ALA A 320 7.10 -3.61 -20.70
C ALA A 320 7.72 -2.54 -19.80
N PHE A 321 7.26 -1.28 -19.89
CA PHE A 321 7.67 -0.19 -19.01
C PHE A 321 7.35 -0.49 -17.54
N HIS A 322 6.08 -0.78 -17.21
CA HIS A 322 5.69 -1.09 -15.84
C HIS A 322 6.34 -2.37 -15.32
N GLN A 323 6.54 -3.38 -16.16
CA GLN A 323 7.23 -4.62 -15.76
C GLN A 323 8.73 -4.43 -15.53
N ALA A 324 9.39 -3.52 -16.24
CA ALA A 324 10.77 -3.14 -15.97
C ALA A 324 10.87 -2.35 -14.66
N HIS A 325 9.93 -1.44 -14.41
CA HIS A 325 9.75 -0.76 -13.13
C HIS A 325 9.61 -1.77 -11.99
N LEU A 326 8.66 -2.71 -12.11
CA LEU A 326 8.46 -3.79 -11.13
C LEU A 326 9.74 -4.57 -10.86
N THR A 327 10.50 -4.91 -11.91
CA THR A 327 11.75 -5.67 -11.78
C THR A 327 12.75 -4.93 -10.91
N ARG A 328 12.89 -3.62 -11.10
CA ARG A 328 13.74 -2.80 -10.24
C ARG A 328 13.27 -2.84 -8.79
N TRP A 329 12.01 -2.54 -8.53
CA TRP A 329 11.50 -2.44 -7.16
C TRP A 329 11.60 -3.77 -6.40
N MET A 330 11.27 -4.86 -7.08
CA MET A 330 11.38 -6.21 -6.52
C MET A 330 12.84 -6.63 -6.29
N THR A 331 13.79 -6.16 -7.09
CA THR A 331 15.19 -6.59 -7.00
C THR A 331 16.01 -5.73 -6.04
N ASP A 332 15.78 -4.43 -6.02
CA ASP A 332 16.61 -3.48 -5.28
C ASP A 332 16.07 -3.18 -3.88
N PHE A 333 14.74 -3.14 -3.73
CA PHE A 333 14.10 -2.72 -2.47
C PHE A 333 13.50 -3.87 -1.67
N GLY A 334 13.56 -5.11 -2.16
CA GLY A 334 13.13 -6.27 -1.37
C GLY A 334 11.63 -6.37 -1.09
N VAL A 335 10.77 -5.76 -1.92
CA VAL A 335 9.30 -5.74 -1.78
C VAL A 335 8.69 -7.14 -1.57
N ASP A 336 7.83 -7.31 -0.57
CA ASP A 336 7.15 -8.56 -0.18
C ASP A 336 5.64 -8.59 -0.49
N GLY A 337 5.12 -7.51 -1.05
CA GLY A 337 3.74 -7.41 -1.48
C GLY A 337 3.47 -6.12 -2.24
N LEU A 338 2.38 -6.09 -2.98
CA LEU A 338 1.99 -4.97 -3.81
C LEU A 338 0.53 -4.63 -3.53
N ARG A 339 0.22 -3.34 -3.43
CA ARG A 339 -1.14 -2.82 -3.54
C ARG A 339 -1.25 -2.10 -4.88
N LEU A 340 -2.25 -2.46 -5.68
CA LEU A 340 -2.46 -1.92 -7.02
C LEU A 340 -3.60 -0.91 -6.96
N ASP A 341 -3.26 0.35 -7.22
CA ASP A 341 -4.17 1.47 -7.26
C ASP A 341 -5.12 1.41 -8.45
N SER A 342 -6.37 1.83 -8.22
CA SER A 342 -7.36 2.12 -9.27
C SER A 342 -7.41 1.07 -10.38
N VAL A 343 -7.57 -0.21 -10.02
CA VAL A 343 -7.53 -1.34 -10.96
C VAL A 343 -8.63 -1.21 -12.03
N ASN A 344 -9.75 -0.58 -11.69
CA ASN A 344 -10.79 -0.20 -12.64
C ASN A 344 -10.29 0.67 -13.79
N ASN A 345 -9.43 1.64 -13.46
CA ASN A 345 -8.85 2.59 -14.39
C ASN A 345 -7.55 2.08 -15.01
N VAL A 346 -7.02 0.92 -14.63
CA VAL A 346 -6.08 0.17 -15.48
C VAL A 346 -6.83 -0.44 -16.66
N GLY A 347 -8.05 -0.94 -16.44
CA GLY A 347 -8.96 -1.39 -17.50
C GLY A 347 -8.53 -2.65 -18.27
N ASN A 348 -7.31 -3.15 -18.05
CA ASN A 348 -6.73 -4.29 -18.75
C ASN A 348 -6.34 -5.42 -17.80
N TRP A 349 -7.12 -6.49 -17.82
CA TRP A 349 -7.01 -7.61 -16.88
C TRP A 349 -5.81 -8.51 -17.21
N ASP A 350 -5.51 -8.71 -18.49
CA ASP A 350 -4.37 -9.51 -18.91
C ASP A 350 -3.05 -8.85 -18.49
N PHE A 351 -2.97 -7.52 -18.57
CA PHE A 351 -1.86 -6.77 -18.00
C PHE A 351 -1.74 -7.00 -16.50
N VAL A 352 -2.82 -6.81 -15.73
CA VAL A 352 -2.84 -7.01 -14.26
C VAL A 352 -2.36 -8.41 -13.89
N ARG A 353 -2.85 -9.46 -14.59
CA ARG A 353 -2.38 -10.84 -14.39
C ARG A 353 -0.89 -10.94 -14.68
N SER A 354 -0.42 -10.41 -15.82
CA SER A 354 0.99 -10.50 -16.22
C SER A 354 1.91 -9.81 -15.20
N TYR A 355 1.49 -8.66 -14.66
CA TYR A 355 2.21 -7.90 -13.65
C TYR A 355 2.33 -8.69 -12.34
N LYS A 356 1.21 -9.26 -11.89
CA LYS A 356 1.15 -10.15 -10.72
C LYS A 356 2.00 -11.41 -10.92
N GLU A 357 1.96 -12.04 -12.09
CA GLU A 357 2.77 -13.24 -12.36
C GLU A 357 4.26 -12.95 -12.40
N LYS A 358 4.66 -11.80 -12.96
CA LYS A 358 6.05 -11.37 -12.94
C LYS A 358 6.54 -11.05 -11.53
N SER A 359 5.73 -10.39 -10.70
CA SER A 359 6.11 -10.12 -9.30
C SER A 359 6.25 -11.42 -8.51
N TRP A 360 5.36 -12.39 -8.72
CA TRP A 360 5.49 -13.75 -8.19
C TRP A 360 6.80 -14.43 -8.60
N SER A 361 7.14 -14.37 -9.89
CA SER A 361 8.38 -14.94 -10.42
C SER A 361 9.62 -14.30 -9.77
N LEU A 362 9.63 -12.97 -9.66
CA LEU A 362 10.72 -12.20 -9.04
C LEU A 362 10.82 -12.43 -7.53
N PHE A 363 9.71 -12.61 -6.82
CA PHE A 363 9.72 -12.96 -5.40
C PHE A 363 10.27 -14.38 -5.21
N ASN A 364 9.77 -15.35 -5.98
CA ASN A 364 10.14 -16.76 -5.85
C ASN A 364 11.62 -16.98 -6.19
N SER A 365 12.18 -16.25 -7.16
CA SER A 365 13.59 -16.37 -7.56
C SER A 365 14.58 -15.96 -6.46
N ARG A 366 14.12 -15.27 -5.41
CA ARG A 366 14.95 -14.92 -4.24
C ARG A 366 15.30 -16.14 -3.38
N TYR A 367 14.53 -17.22 -3.46
CA TYR A 367 14.59 -18.33 -2.50
C TYR A 367 14.81 -19.67 -3.20
N ALA A 368 15.63 -20.53 -2.59
CA ALA A 368 15.78 -21.92 -3.04
C ALA A 368 14.49 -22.73 -2.87
N TYR A 369 13.71 -22.42 -1.83
CA TYR A 369 12.43 -23.04 -1.51
C TYR A 369 11.37 -21.94 -1.32
N PRO A 370 10.78 -21.43 -2.42
CA PRO A 370 9.79 -20.37 -2.33
C PRO A 370 8.49 -20.85 -1.69
N ASP A 371 7.84 -19.95 -0.94
CA ASP A 371 6.55 -20.19 -0.29
C ASP A 371 5.54 -19.13 -0.76
N THR A 372 4.56 -19.59 -1.54
CA THR A 372 3.55 -18.71 -2.14
C THR A 372 2.47 -18.26 -1.17
N SER A 373 2.53 -18.69 0.09
CA SER A 373 1.69 -18.11 1.13
C SER A 373 2.26 -16.79 1.69
N ARG A 374 3.43 -16.34 1.22
CA ARG A 374 4.20 -15.23 1.82
C ARG A 374 4.42 -14.03 0.90
N PHE A 375 3.73 -14.00 -0.23
CA PHE A 375 3.68 -12.86 -1.14
C PHE A 375 2.22 -12.58 -1.49
N LEU A 376 1.87 -11.31 -1.69
CA LEU A 376 0.48 -10.90 -1.92
C LEU A 376 0.43 -9.72 -2.88
N VAL A 377 -0.47 -9.80 -3.87
CA VAL A 377 -0.86 -8.67 -4.72
C VAL A 377 -2.33 -8.35 -4.46
N VAL A 378 -2.56 -7.18 -3.87
CA VAL A 378 -3.87 -6.66 -3.49
C VAL A 378 -4.33 -5.65 -4.54
N GLY A 379 -5.59 -5.72 -4.99
CA GLY A 379 -6.16 -4.69 -5.85
C GLY A 379 -7.17 -3.80 -5.14
N GLU A 380 -7.18 -2.54 -5.51
CA GLU A 380 -8.26 -1.60 -5.23
C GLU A 380 -9.31 -1.64 -6.35
N GLU A 381 -10.48 -2.21 -6.06
CA GLU A 381 -11.62 -2.24 -6.98
C GLU A 381 -12.93 -2.37 -6.20
N PHE A 382 -13.62 -1.24 -6.01
CA PHE A 382 -14.79 -1.14 -5.13
C PHE A 382 -16.06 -1.80 -5.68
N SER A 383 -16.10 -2.17 -6.96
CA SER A 383 -17.19 -3.01 -7.48
C SER A 383 -17.14 -4.46 -6.97
N MET A 384 -16.05 -4.84 -6.29
CA MET A 384 -15.83 -6.16 -5.68
C MET A 384 -15.93 -7.35 -6.66
N PRO A 385 -15.23 -7.34 -7.82
CA PRO A 385 -15.26 -8.44 -8.78
C PRO A 385 -14.37 -9.57 -8.27
N VAL A 386 -14.89 -10.39 -7.35
CA VAL A 386 -14.15 -11.54 -6.76
C VAL A 386 -13.66 -12.52 -7.82
N GLU A 387 -14.26 -12.51 -9.02
CA GLU A 387 -13.78 -13.24 -10.21
C GLU A 387 -12.33 -12.89 -10.58
N MET A 388 -11.85 -11.69 -10.23
CA MET A 388 -10.43 -11.32 -10.34
C MET A 388 -9.52 -12.26 -9.56
N ILE A 389 -9.97 -12.68 -8.38
CA ILE A 389 -9.23 -13.57 -7.50
C ILE A 389 -9.34 -15.01 -7.99
N SER A 390 -10.56 -15.48 -8.25
CA SER A 390 -10.78 -16.88 -8.68
C SER A 390 -10.19 -17.19 -10.06
N SER A 391 -10.05 -16.17 -10.93
CA SER A 391 -9.39 -16.28 -12.23
C SER A 391 -7.89 -15.94 -12.18
N GLY A 392 -7.33 -15.69 -10.99
CA GLY A 392 -5.90 -15.48 -10.78
C GLY A 392 -5.33 -14.16 -11.30
N TYR A 393 -6.15 -13.13 -11.50
CA TYR A 393 -5.68 -11.78 -11.83
C TYR A 393 -5.03 -11.10 -10.62
N LEU A 394 -5.62 -11.30 -9.43
CA LEU A 394 -5.15 -10.76 -8.15
C LEU A 394 -5.13 -11.86 -7.07
N ASN A 395 -4.48 -11.59 -5.94
CA ASN A 395 -4.57 -12.48 -4.77
C ASN A 395 -5.69 -12.05 -3.81
N ALA A 396 -5.88 -10.73 -3.64
CA ALA A 396 -6.83 -10.16 -2.70
C ALA A 396 -7.44 -8.86 -3.22
N LEU A 397 -8.55 -8.47 -2.61
CA LEU A 397 -9.19 -7.18 -2.81
C LEU A 397 -9.38 -6.47 -1.46
N TRP A 398 -9.35 -5.15 -1.50
CA TRP A 398 -9.89 -4.31 -0.44
C TRP A 398 -11.37 -4.65 -0.18
N ASN A 399 -11.73 -5.01 1.05
CA ASN A 399 -13.06 -5.49 1.42
C ASN A 399 -13.98 -4.35 1.88
N ASP A 400 -14.44 -3.50 0.95
CA ASP A 400 -15.43 -2.45 1.24
C ASP A 400 -16.69 -2.94 1.99
N PRO A 401 -17.25 -4.13 1.68
CA PRO A 401 -18.37 -4.66 2.44
C PRO A 401 -18.09 -4.87 3.93
N PHE A 402 -16.83 -5.07 4.35
CA PHE A 402 -16.45 -5.10 5.77
C PHE A 402 -16.58 -3.71 6.40
N GLN A 403 -15.99 -2.67 5.77
CA GLN A 403 -16.04 -1.29 6.27
C GLN A 403 -17.49 -0.84 6.49
N VAL A 404 -18.35 -1.04 5.49
CA VAL A 404 -19.77 -0.67 5.56
C VAL A 404 -20.48 -1.35 6.74
N ARG A 405 -20.18 -2.63 7.01
CA ARG A 405 -20.80 -3.39 8.10
C ARG A 405 -20.24 -3.01 9.46
N VAL A 406 -18.92 -2.85 9.63
CA VAL A 406 -18.33 -2.46 10.91
C VAL A 406 -18.77 -1.06 11.32
N ARG A 407 -18.82 -0.10 10.37
CA ARG A 407 -19.33 1.26 10.61
C ARG A 407 -20.81 1.26 11.02
N ALA A 408 -21.63 0.34 10.49
CA ALA A 408 -23.01 0.20 10.95
C ALA A 408 -23.11 -0.48 12.33
N ALA A 409 -22.32 -1.53 12.55
CA ALA A 409 -22.29 -2.32 13.78
C ALA A 409 -21.93 -1.47 15.00
N ILE A 410 -20.91 -0.62 14.88
CA ILE A 410 -20.51 0.29 15.96
C ILE A 410 -21.47 1.46 16.17
N LEU A 411 -22.53 1.58 15.38
CA LEU A 411 -23.68 2.46 15.64
C LEU A 411 -24.91 1.67 16.11
N GLY A 412 -24.81 0.35 16.27
CA GLY A 412 -25.93 -0.54 16.57
C GLY A 412 -26.99 -0.62 15.46
N LYS A 413 -26.57 -0.40 14.21
CA LYS A 413 -27.41 -0.38 13.00
C LYS A 413 -27.07 -1.56 12.08
N SER A 414 -28.02 -1.96 11.25
CA SER A 414 -27.79 -2.94 10.19
C SER A 414 -27.23 -2.27 8.92
N ALA A 415 -26.65 -3.06 8.02
CA ALA A 415 -26.13 -2.59 6.75
C ALA A 415 -26.59 -3.44 5.56
N ARG A 416 -26.49 -2.88 4.34
CA ARG A 416 -26.65 -3.61 3.07
C ARG A 416 -27.96 -4.42 2.96
N GLY A 417 -29.02 -4.00 3.63
CA GLY A 417 -30.33 -4.69 3.65
C GLY A 417 -30.42 -5.92 4.55
N ASP A 418 -29.33 -6.28 5.25
CA ASP A 418 -29.33 -7.36 6.23
C ASP A 418 -30.06 -6.92 7.51
N ASN A 419 -30.50 -7.90 8.32
CA ASN A 419 -30.84 -7.63 9.72
C ASN A 419 -29.54 -7.47 10.56
N PHE A 420 -29.67 -7.08 11.84
CA PHE A 420 -28.49 -6.78 12.65
C PHE A 420 -27.58 -8.01 12.81
N GLU A 421 -28.17 -9.18 13.06
CA GLU A 421 -27.41 -10.42 13.18
C GLU A 421 -26.61 -10.76 11.93
N TRP A 422 -27.24 -10.70 10.76
CA TRP A 422 -26.55 -10.98 9.50
C TRP A 422 -25.54 -9.90 9.11
N THR A 423 -25.72 -8.67 9.59
CA THR A 423 -24.70 -7.62 9.48
C THR A 423 -23.44 -8.04 10.23
N ILE A 424 -23.55 -8.56 11.46
CA ILE A 424 -22.39 -9.02 12.24
C ILE A 424 -21.80 -10.30 11.64
N ARG A 425 -22.63 -11.29 11.29
CA ARG A 425 -22.15 -12.56 10.72
C ARG A 425 -21.29 -12.35 9.48
N LYS A 426 -21.77 -11.57 8.51
CA LYS A 426 -21.04 -11.29 7.26
C LYS A 426 -19.88 -10.31 7.43
N MET A 427 -19.83 -9.57 8.54
CA MET A 427 -18.68 -8.73 8.90
C MET A 427 -17.55 -9.59 9.47
N ILE A 428 -17.88 -10.50 10.40
CA ILE A 428 -16.89 -11.35 11.06
C ILE A 428 -16.41 -12.46 10.12
N ASP A 429 -17.27 -12.99 9.27
CA ASP A 429 -16.94 -14.02 8.30
C ASP A 429 -17.31 -13.57 6.89
N CYS A 430 -16.28 -13.14 6.14
CA CYS A 430 -16.44 -12.65 4.79
C CYS A 430 -16.94 -13.74 3.82
N THR A 431 -16.77 -15.03 4.15
CA THR A 431 -17.21 -16.15 3.31
C THR A 431 -18.73 -16.32 3.30
N LEU A 432 -19.44 -15.74 4.28
CA LEU A 432 -20.90 -15.74 4.35
C LEU A 432 -21.56 -14.72 3.41
N ASN A 433 -20.78 -13.87 2.74
CA ASN A 433 -21.30 -12.86 1.84
C ASN A 433 -21.48 -13.44 0.43
N ALA A 434 -22.64 -14.02 0.14
CA ALA A 434 -22.92 -14.62 -1.17
C ALA A 434 -22.75 -13.67 -2.39
N SER A 435 -22.86 -12.36 -2.18
CA SER A 435 -22.64 -11.36 -3.24
C SER A 435 -21.15 -11.07 -3.52
N VAL A 436 -20.27 -11.45 -2.60
CA VAL A 436 -18.82 -11.27 -2.67
C VAL A 436 -18.18 -12.56 -2.11
N PRO A 437 -18.16 -13.64 -2.91
CA PRO A 437 -17.94 -15.00 -2.41
C PRO A 437 -16.45 -15.29 -2.19
N PHE A 438 -15.80 -14.58 -1.27
CA PHE A 438 -14.47 -14.94 -0.80
C PHE A 438 -14.49 -16.36 -0.21
N THR A 439 -13.45 -17.14 -0.48
CA THR A 439 -13.33 -18.53 -0.03
C THR A 439 -12.19 -18.75 0.96
N ASP A 440 -11.30 -17.77 1.10
CA ASP A 440 -10.15 -17.80 2.00
C ASP A 440 -9.90 -16.41 2.62
N GLY A 441 -9.39 -16.37 3.84
CA GLY A 441 -9.09 -15.11 4.54
C GLY A 441 -8.04 -14.24 3.83
N ALA A 442 -7.09 -14.84 3.10
CA ALA A 442 -6.05 -14.10 2.41
C ALA A 442 -6.58 -13.32 1.20
N GLN A 443 -7.85 -13.54 0.80
CA GLN A 443 -8.48 -12.88 -0.34
C GLN A 443 -9.11 -11.52 0.02
N ALA A 444 -9.30 -11.23 1.31
CA ALA A 444 -10.02 -10.06 1.79
C ALA A 444 -9.15 -9.20 2.71
N ILE A 445 -8.88 -7.96 2.30
CA ILE A 445 -8.25 -6.96 3.17
C ILE A 445 -9.34 -6.20 3.91
N ASN A 446 -9.50 -6.48 5.19
CA ASN A 446 -10.48 -5.84 6.06
C ASN A 446 -9.90 -4.55 6.65
N TYR A 447 -10.68 -3.47 6.66
CA TYR A 447 -10.26 -2.19 7.24
C TYR A 447 -11.44 -1.43 7.85
N ILE A 448 -11.16 -0.61 8.84
CA ILE A 448 -12.13 0.36 9.39
C ILE A 448 -12.05 1.67 8.60
N THR A 449 -10.84 2.09 8.26
CA THR A 449 -10.48 3.29 7.50
C THR A 449 -9.33 2.95 6.58
N PHE A 450 -9.19 3.71 5.50
CA PHE A 450 -8.04 3.74 4.60
C PHE A 450 -7.85 5.18 4.12
N HIS A 451 -6.81 5.44 3.33
CA HIS A 451 -6.45 6.82 2.97
C HIS A 451 -7.54 7.59 2.18
N ASP A 452 -8.43 6.96 1.39
CA ASP A 452 -9.59 7.66 0.81
C ASP A 452 -10.72 7.88 1.82
N VAL A 453 -10.45 8.79 2.73
CA VAL A 453 -11.35 9.26 3.78
C VAL A 453 -12.54 10.08 3.28
N GLU A 454 -12.59 10.38 1.98
CA GLU A 454 -13.65 11.15 1.34
C GLU A 454 -14.89 10.30 1.04
N GLY A 455 -16.06 10.91 1.22
CA GLY A 455 -17.34 10.29 0.90
C GLY A 455 -18.11 9.80 2.13
N ILE A 456 -19.20 9.08 1.88
CA ILE A 456 -20.17 8.74 2.93
C ILE A 456 -19.56 7.71 3.88
N ARG A 457 -19.34 8.11 5.13
CA ARG A 457 -18.87 7.24 6.23
C ARG A 457 -17.47 6.66 6.05
N LYS A 458 -16.65 7.28 5.20
CA LYS A 458 -15.27 6.90 4.94
C LYS A 458 -14.28 7.65 5.83
N GLU A 459 -14.74 8.64 6.60
CA GLU A 459 -13.89 9.50 7.42
C GLU A 459 -13.07 8.67 8.43
N ARG A 460 -11.95 9.23 8.92
CA ARG A 460 -11.23 8.69 10.09
C ARG A 460 -12.20 8.30 11.20
N LEU A 461 -11.92 7.22 11.93
CA LEU A 461 -12.88 6.65 12.89
C LEU A 461 -13.34 7.67 13.93
N CYS A 462 -12.43 8.50 14.44
CA CYS A 462 -12.77 9.54 15.41
C CYS A 462 -13.74 10.56 14.81
N ASN A 463 -13.46 11.08 13.61
CA ASN A 463 -14.34 12.02 12.92
C ASN A 463 -15.70 11.39 12.59
N PHE A 464 -15.74 10.14 12.15
CA PHE A 464 -17.00 9.42 11.90
C PHE A 464 -17.86 9.29 13.16
N LEU A 465 -17.25 8.95 14.30
CA LEU A 465 -17.95 8.84 15.58
C LEU A 465 -18.49 10.20 16.02
N GLU A 466 -17.67 11.26 15.90
CA GLU A 466 -18.09 12.64 16.16
C GLU A 466 -19.26 13.07 15.26
N ASN A 467 -19.17 12.83 13.95
CA ASN A 467 -20.22 13.13 12.97
C ASN A 467 -21.54 12.40 13.25
N ASN A 468 -21.48 11.24 13.94
CA ASN A 468 -22.66 10.48 14.37
C ASN A 468 -23.06 10.78 15.82
N GLN A 469 -22.51 11.84 16.43
CA GLN A 469 -22.81 12.30 17.79
C GLN A 469 -22.51 11.25 18.86
N ILE A 470 -21.44 10.47 18.65
CA ILE A 470 -21.00 9.43 19.56
C ILE A 470 -19.90 9.97 20.47
N TRP A 471 -20.21 10.11 21.76
CA TRP A 471 -19.30 10.67 22.76
C TRP A 471 -18.40 9.60 23.40
N ASP A 472 -18.83 8.33 23.45
CA ASP A 472 -18.09 7.22 24.04
C ASP A 472 -17.08 6.60 23.07
N LYS A 473 -16.27 7.45 22.41
CA LYS A 473 -15.39 7.06 21.28
C LYS A 473 -14.46 5.89 21.60
N GLU A 474 -13.87 5.89 22.80
CA GLU A 474 -12.98 4.83 23.27
C GLU A 474 -13.63 3.44 23.16
N LYS A 475 -14.85 3.27 23.69
CA LYS A 475 -15.56 1.99 23.68
C LYS A 475 -15.84 1.52 22.25
N ARG A 476 -16.26 2.45 21.38
CA ARG A 476 -16.59 2.18 19.98
C ARG A 476 -15.37 1.77 19.18
N ALA A 477 -14.25 2.44 19.41
CA ALA A 477 -13.00 2.13 18.76
C ALA A 477 -12.49 0.75 19.17
N LYS A 478 -12.46 0.46 20.48
CA LYS A 478 -12.09 -0.86 21.01
C LYS A 478 -12.96 -1.97 20.42
N LEU A 479 -14.28 -1.77 20.33
CA LEU A 479 -15.19 -2.72 19.67
C LEU A 479 -14.91 -2.88 18.17
N ALA A 480 -14.64 -1.79 17.46
CA ALA A 480 -14.32 -1.83 16.02
C ALA A 480 -13.05 -2.65 15.77
N PHE A 481 -11.99 -2.41 16.55
CA PHE A 481 -10.73 -3.14 16.45
C PHE A 481 -10.84 -4.59 16.89
N ALA A 482 -11.62 -4.89 17.93
CA ALA A 482 -11.94 -6.26 18.30
C ALA A 482 -12.60 -7.01 17.12
N CYS A 483 -13.55 -6.39 16.43
CA CYS A 483 -14.16 -6.98 15.24
C CYS A 483 -13.13 -7.15 14.09
N LEU A 484 -12.34 -6.13 13.79
CA LEU A 484 -11.31 -6.17 12.74
C LEU A 484 -10.28 -7.27 12.97
N LEU A 485 -9.70 -7.33 14.16
CA LEU A 485 -8.60 -8.23 14.49
C LEU A 485 -9.06 -9.67 14.77
N THR A 486 -10.36 -9.92 14.89
CA THR A 486 -10.93 -11.26 15.08
C THR A 486 -11.85 -11.72 13.95
N ALA A 487 -11.94 -10.98 12.84
CA ALA A 487 -12.65 -11.39 11.63
C ALA A 487 -11.80 -12.31 10.74
N VAL A 488 -12.46 -13.06 9.85
CA VAL A 488 -11.88 -13.77 8.71
C VAL A 488 -11.49 -12.71 7.67
N GLY A 489 -10.24 -12.72 7.21
CA GLY A 489 -9.66 -11.66 6.39
C GLY A 489 -8.37 -11.11 6.98
N ILE A 490 -7.54 -10.45 6.18
CA ILE A 490 -6.31 -9.77 6.61
C ILE A 490 -6.69 -8.37 7.12
N PRO A 491 -6.45 -8.03 8.40
CA PRO A 491 -6.69 -6.68 8.89
C PRO A 491 -5.63 -5.70 8.39
N MET A 492 -6.11 -4.53 7.97
CA MET A 492 -5.32 -3.35 7.64
C MET A 492 -5.70 -2.20 8.57
N ILE A 493 -4.70 -1.53 9.12
CA ILE A 493 -4.84 -0.38 10.01
C ILE A 493 -4.28 0.84 9.28
N PHE A 494 -5.13 1.84 9.05
CA PHE A 494 -4.69 3.13 8.52
C PHE A 494 -4.01 3.95 9.63
N ALA A 495 -2.91 4.61 9.30
CA ALA A 495 -2.08 5.28 10.28
C ALA A 495 -2.84 6.29 11.16
N GLY A 496 -2.66 6.18 12.47
CA GLY A 496 -3.30 7.00 13.49
C GLY A 496 -4.59 6.41 14.06
N GLU A 497 -5.25 5.48 13.35
CA GLU A 497 -6.48 4.85 13.81
C GLU A 497 -6.30 4.07 15.12
N GLU A 498 -5.11 3.50 15.34
CA GLU A 498 -4.79 2.72 16.54
C GLU A 498 -4.85 3.53 17.85
N PHE A 499 -4.86 4.86 17.77
CA PHE A 499 -5.09 5.77 18.90
C PHE A 499 -6.21 6.80 18.60
N CYS A 500 -7.05 6.48 17.60
CA CYS A 500 -8.20 7.26 17.15
C CYS A 500 -7.87 8.65 16.61
N ASP A 501 -6.77 8.84 15.89
CA ASP A 501 -6.45 10.14 15.29
C ASP A 501 -7.61 10.76 14.48
N GLU A 502 -7.58 12.07 14.32
CA GLU A 502 -8.63 12.85 13.65
C GLU A 502 -8.02 13.87 12.70
N HIS A 503 -8.80 14.28 11.70
CA HIS A 503 -8.36 15.31 10.77
C HIS A 503 -8.17 16.66 11.47
N ASP A 504 -7.03 17.28 11.22
CA ASP A 504 -6.68 18.64 11.63
C ASP A 504 -7.03 19.67 10.54
N LEU A 505 -6.99 19.23 9.29
CA LEU A 505 -7.34 20.01 8.11
C LEU A 505 -8.72 19.63 7.54
N PRO A 506 -9.33 20.48 6.70
CA PRO A 506 -10.51 20.11 5.94
C PRO A 506 -10.27 18.86 5.09
N ILE A 507 -11.31 18.05 4.88
CA ILE A 507 -11.21 16.78 4.15
C ILE A 507 -10.66 16.93 2.71
N GLN A 508 -10.83 18.09 2.09
CA GLN A 508 -10.27 18.40 0.77
C GLN A 508 -8.73 18.47 0.77
N GLU A 509 -8.14 18.68 1.94
CA GLU A 509 -6.71 18.75 2.18
C GLU A 509 -6.20 17.44 2.81
N LYS A 510 -6.94 16.33 2.71
CA LYS A 510 -6.56 15.02 3.30
C LYS A 510 -5.13 14.61 2.96
N GLN A 511 -4.67 14.90 1.75
CA GLN A 511 -3.36 14.46 1.24
C GLN A 511 -2.19 15.13 1.95
N VAL A 512 -2.45 16.20 2.69
CA VAL A 512 -1.46 16.96 3.45
C VAL A 512 -1.80 16.99 4.95
N ASP A 513 -2.83 16.27 5.39
CA ASP A 513 -3.26 16.18 6.79
C ASP A 513 -2.37 15.20 7.57
N PRO A 514 -1.55 15.68 8.53
CA PRO A 514 -0.60 14.85 9.23
C PRO A 514 -1.25 13.90 10.25
N VAL A 515 -0.64 12.73 10.46
CA VAL A 515 -0.98 11.93 11.65
C VAL A 515 -0.42 12.61 12.89
N ASN A 516 -1.29 12.95 13.85
CA ASN A 516 -0.87 13.62 15.08
C ASN A 516 -0.52 12.61 16.18
N TYR A 517 0.71 12.10 16.13
CA TYR A 517 1.21 11.14 17.13
C TYR A 517 1.29 11.69 18.56
N SER A 518 1.18 13.01 18.78
CA SER A 518 1.13 13.56 20.14
C SER A 518 -0.16 13.16 20.87
N ARG A 519 -1.28 12.98 20.13
CA ARG A 519 -2.58 12.57 20.67
C ARG A 519 -2.54 11.22 21.38
N LYS A 520 -1.65 10.30 20.97
CA LYS A 520 -1.48 9.02 21.68
C LYS A 520 -1.18 9.19 23.18
N SER A 521 -0.61 10.32 23.60
CA SER A 521 -0.34 10.61 25.02
C SER A 521 -1.60 10.93 25.85
N GLU A 522 -2.75 11.20 25.22
CA GLU A 522 -4.01 11.36 25.94
C GLU A 522 -4.43 10.01 26.56
N PRO A 523 -4.88 9.97 27.83
CA PRO A 523 -5.14 8.71 28.53
C PRO A 523 -6.04 7.74 27.77
N TRP A 524 -7.22 8.20 27.32
CA TRP A 524 -8.18 7.34 26.63
C TRP A 524 -7.66 6.85 25.27
N ARG A 525 -6.82 7.63 24.58
CA ARG A 525 -6.21 7.24 23.29
C ARG A 525 -5.09 6.24 23.51
N SER A 526 -4.31 6.40 24.58
CA SER A 526 -3.33 5.41 25.02
C SER A 526 -4.01 4.08 25.38
N ASP A 527 -5.15 4.13 26.06
CA ASP A 527 -5.93 2.92 26.39
C ASP A 527 -6.47 2.21 25.14
N VAL A 528 -6.89 2.95 24.10
CA VAL A 528 -7.22 2.34 22.79
C VAL A 528 -5.97 1.69 22.19
N PHE A 529 -4.84 2.40 22.16
CA PHE A 529 -3.60 1.88 21.60
C PHE A 529 -3.14 0.58 22.26
N GLU A 530 -3.19 0.50 23.58
CA GLU A 530 -2.79 -0.68 24.33
C GLU A 530 -3.67 -1.89 24.00
N ASP A 531 -4.99 -1.70 23.94
CA ASP A 531 -5.94 -2.75 23.56
C ASP A 531 -5.71 -3.24 22.12
N VAL A 532 -5.52 -2.30 21.19
CA VAL A 532 -5.21 -2.64 19.79
C VAL A 532 -3.88 -3.39 19.69
N ALA A 533 -2.83 -2.91 20.36
CA ALA A 533 -1.50 -3.55 20.35
C ALA A 533 -1.55 -4.97 20.94
N ASN A 534 -2.31 -5.19 22.01
CA ASN A 534 -2.52 -6.51 22.59
C ASN A 534 -3.19 -7.46 21.60
N LEU A 535 -4.25 -7.00 20.92
CA LEU A 535 -4.96 -7.79 19.90
C LEU A 535 -4.12 -8.05 18.65
N VAL A 536 -3.32 -7.09 18.19
CA VAL A 536 -2.40 -7.26 17.06
C VAL A 536 -1.35 -8.34 17.37
N LYS A 537 -0.70 -8.23 18.54
CA LYS A 537 0.30 -9.23 19.00
C LYS A 537 -0.31 -10.61 19.19
N PHE A 538 -1.55 -10.68 19.67
CA PHE A 538 -2.31 -11.91 19.80
C PHE A 538 -2.61 -12.53 18.44
N ARG A 539 -3.24 -11.77 17.53
CA ARG A 539 -3.66 -12.25 16.21
C ARG A 539 -2.52 -12.89 15.43
N LYS A 540 -1.35 -12.25 15.40
CA LYS A 540 -0.16 -12.73 14.67
C LYS A 540 0.36 -14.09 15.15
N LYS A 541 0.04 -14.51 16.37
CA LYS A 541 0.54 -15.74 17.00
C LYS A 541 -0.51 -16.83 17.11
N THR A 542 -1.76 -16.53 16.78
CA THR A 542 -2.89 -17.42 17.04
C THR A 542 -3.38 -18.08 15.76
N LEU A 543 -3.17 -19.40 15.64
CA LEU A 543 -3.58 -20.19 14.48
C LEU A 543 -5.06 -20.02 14.15
N ALA A 544 -5.92 -20.06 15.17
CA ALA A 544 -7.37 -19.96 15.03
C ALA A 544 -7.87 -18.69 14.31
N LEU A 545 -7.12 -17.59 14.35
CA LEU A 545 -7.50 -16.35 13.68
C LEU A 545 -7.07 -16.30 12.21
N GLY A 546 -6.20 -17.21 11.78
CA GLY A 546 -5.83 -17.42 10.38
C GLY A 546 -6.74 -18.41 9.63
N ASP A 547 -7.57 -19.18 10.33
CA ASP A 547 -8.52 -20.12 9.74
C ASP A 547 -9.80 -19.42 9.24
N VAL A 548 -10.53 -20.01 8.28
CA VAL A 548 -11.85 -19.48 7.89
C VAL A 548 -12.97 -19.88 8.86
N ASP A 549 -12.77 -20.96 9.61
CA ASP A 549 -13.76 -21.56 10.51
C ASP A 549 -14.29 -20.55 11.54
N THR A 550 -15.60 -20.31 11.46
CA THR A 550 -16.35 -19.42 12.34
C THR A 550 -17.67 -20.07 12.74
N GLU A 551 -17.95 -20.12 14.05
CA GLU A 551 -19.21 -20.64 14.59
C GLU A 551 -19.81 -19.62 15.56
N PHE A 552 -21.01 -19.10 15.27
CA PHE A 552 -21.76 -18.28 16.24
C PHE A 552 -22.44 -19.18 17.26
N ILE A 553 -21.88 -19.21 18.46
CA ILE A 553 -22.30 -20.09 19.55
C ILE A 553 -23.45 -19.48 20.38
N HIS A 554 -23.68 -18.16 20.30
CA HIS A 554 -24.74 -17.48 21.03
C HIS A 554 -25.21 -16.20 20.32
N VAL A 555 -26.52 -15.98 20.30
CA VAL A 555 -27.17 -14.74 19.87
C VAL A 555 -28.29 -14.41 20.86
N ASP A 556 -28.20 -13.26 21.52
CA ASP A 556 -29.17 -12.87 22.54
C ASP A 556 -30.41 -12.19 21.92
N SER A 557 -31.38 -13.02 21.52
CA SER A 557 -32.65 -12.55 20.98
C SER A 557 -33.44 -11.68 21.97
N SER A 558 -33.24 -11.84 23.28
CA SER A 558 -33.93 -11.03 24.30
C SER A 558 -33.46 -9.56 24.28
N ARG A 559 -32.26 -9.32 23.74
CA ARG A 559 -31.66 -7.99 23.53
C ARG A 559 -31.62 -7.60 22.06
N GLY A 560 -32.62 -8.06 21.29
CA GLY A 560 -32.74 -7.75 19.86
C GLY A 560 -31.58 -8.28 19.01
N GLY A 561 -30.88 -9.32 19.47
CA GLY A 561 -29.71 -9.87 18.80
C GLY A 561 -28.50 -8.94 18.85
N LYS A 562 -28.40 -8.02 19.81
CA LYS A 562 -27.27 -7.09 19.92
C LYS A 562 -26.11 -7.59 20.78
N ILE A 563 -26.28 -8.71 21.48
CA ILE A 563 -25.17 -9.43 22.13
C ILE A 563 -24.97 -10.75 21.40
N MET A 564 -23.72 -11.02 21.01
CA MET A 564 -23.34 -12.22 20.28
C MET A 564 -22.07 -12.81 20.84
N ALA A 565 -21.94 -14.12 20.73
CA ALA A 565 -20.67 -14.80 20.89
C ALA A 565 -20.39 -15.73 19.71
N TRP A 566 -19.15 -15.71 19.24
CA TRP A 566 -18.69 -16.60 18.20
C TRP A 566 -17.32 -17.19 18.55
N LYS A 567 -17.03 -18.32 17.93
CA LYS A 567 -15.81 -19.08 18.04
C LYS A 567 -15.10 -19.03 16.68
N ARG A 568 -13.81 -18.72 16.69
CA ARG A 568 -12.89 -18.82 15.55
C ARG A 568 -11.93 -19.99 15.76
N GLY A 569 -11.52 -20.63 14.66
CA GLY A 569 -10.47 -21.65 14.63
C GLY A 569 -10.96 -23.01 14.16
N ALA A 570 -10.13 -23.66 13.36
CA ALA A 570 -10.37 -24.98 12.83
C ALA A 570 -10.31 -26.06 13.92
N GLN A 571 -10.86 -27.24 13.61
CA GLN A 571 -10.80 -28.37 14.53
C GLN A 571 -9.35 -28.73 14.89
N GLY A 572 -9.06 -28.78 16.20
CA GLY A 572 -7.73 -29.10 16.73
C GLY A 572 -6.87 -27.88 17.08
N HIS A 573 -7.25 -26.68 16.66
CA HIS A 573 -6.65 -25.44 17.17
C HIS A 573 -7.34 -25.01 18.47
N ALA A 574 -6.59 -24.36 19.37
CA ALA A 574 -7.20 -23.69 20.52
C ALA A 574 -8.14 -22.60 20.00
N PRO A 575 -9.44 -22.62 20.39
CA PRO A 575 -10.41 -21.69 19.84
C PRO A 575 -10.17 -20.27 20.35
N VAL A 576 -10.58 -19.28 19.55
CA VAL A 576 -10.77 -17.92 20.02
C VAL A 576 -12.26 -17.66 20.16
N VAL A 577 -12.71 -17.36 21.38
CA VAL A 577 -14.10 -16.98 21.65
C VAL A 577 -14.17 -15.47 21.80
N VAL A 578 -15.05 -14.84 21.04
CA VAL A 578 -15.34 -13.41 21.16
C VAL A 578 -16.77 -13.26 21.66
N VAL A 579 -16.96 -12.43 22.68
CA VAL A 579 -18.27 -12.02 23.19
C VAL A 579 -18.39 -10.52 23.04
N ALA A 580 -19.35 -10.05 22.23
CA ALA A 580 -19.48 -8.64 21.89
C ALA A 580 -20.90 -8.12 22.15
N ASN A 581 -20.98 -6.93 22.75
CA ASN A 581 -22.20 -6.18 22.97
C ASN A 581 -22.25 -4.95 22.06
N PHE A 582 -23.19 -4.94 21.12
CA PHE A 582 -23.42 -3.83 20.20
C PHE A 582 -24.61 -2.95 20.60
N SER A 583 -24.84 -2.80 21.91
CA SER A 583 -25.92 -1.98 22.48
C SER A 583 -25.40 -0.99 23.50
N GLY A 584 -26.17 0.09 23.70
CA GLY A 584 -25.95 1.09 24.76
C GLY A 584 -26.47 0.65 26.13
N GLU A 585 -26.54 -0.66 26.36
CA GLU A 585 -27.00 -1.22 27.63
C GLU A 585 -25.99 -2.25 28.11
N SER A 586 -25.50 -2.07 29.34
CA SER A 586 -24.70 -3.09 30.02
C SER A 586 -25.59 -4.24 30.49
N THR A 587 -25.02 -5.44 30.57
CA THR A 587 -25.71 -6.59 31.15
C THR A 587 -25.93 -6.37 32.66
N PRO A 588 -27.10 -6.75 33.21
CA PRO A 588 -27.41 -6.52 34.61
C PRO A 588 -26.70 -7.54 35.51
N GLY A 589 -26.33 -7.11 36.71
CA GLY A 589 -25.71 -7.99 37.71
C GLY A 589 -24.21 -8.17 37.50
N GLN A 590 -23.67 -9.25 38.05
CA GLN A 590 -22.24 -9.56 38.03
C GLN A 590 -21.89 -10.63 36.99
N GLU A 591 -22.87 -11.21 36.29
CA GLU A 591 -22.65 -12.32 35.37
C GLU A 591 -23.53 -12.20 34.11
N TYR A 592 -22.93 -12.41 32.94
CA TYR A 592 -23.62 -12.69 31.69
C TYR A 592 -23.25 -14.09 31.19
N TYR A 593 -24.25 -14.98 31.11
CA TYR A 593 -24.02 -16.40 30.79
C TYR A 593 -24.14 -16.68 29.30
N VAL A 594 -23.06 -17.20 28.70
CA VAL A 594 -23.01 -17.68 27.31
C VAL A 594 -23.20 -19.19 27.29
N PRO A 595 -24.37 -19.75 26.90
CA PRO A 595 -24.71 -21.16 27.14
C PRO A 595 -23.78 -22.17 26.49
N ASN A 596 -23.41 -21.96 25.23
CA ASN A 596 -22.68 -22.93 24.39
C ASN A 596 -21.16 -22.66 24.36
N TRP A 597 -20.57 -22.36 25.52
CA TRP A 597 -19.13 -22.09 25.62
C TRP A 597 -18.30 -23.35 25.37
N PRO A 598 -17.29 -23.34 24.48
CA PRO A 598 -16.46 -24.52 24.21
C PRO A 598 -15.55 -24.82 25.40
N ASP A 599 -15.36 -26.09 25.75
CA ASP A 599 -14.40 -26.53 26.78
C ASP A 599 -14.44 -25.70 28.08
N ARG A 600 -15.65 -25.36 28.57
CA ARG A 600 -15.83 -24.48 29.74
C ARG A 600 -15.10 -24.99 31.00
N GLU A 601 -14.95 -26.30 31.13
CA GLU A 601 -14.38 -26.96 32.30
C GLU A 601 -12.84 -26.86 32.41
N ARG A 602 -12.18 -26.16 31.47
CA ARG A 602 -10.74 -25.91 31.54
C ARG A 602 -10.41 -24.83 32.56
N ASP A 603 -9.22 -24.94 33.16
CA ASP A 603 -8.73 -24.03 34.20
C ASP A 603 -7.66 -23.04 33.67
N ASP A 604 -7.36 -23.06 32.38
CA ASP A 604 -6.31 -22.27 31.72
C ASP A 604 -6.82 -21.22 30.72
N TRP A 605 -8.13 -20.93 30.74
CA TRP A 605 -8.70 -19.83 29.95
C TRP A 605 -8.07 -18.48 30.30
N ARG A 606 -7.87 -17.64 29.29
CA ARG A 606 -7.36 -16.28 29.41
C ARG A 606 -8.25 -15.30 28.66
N GLU A 607 -8.42 -14.11 29.23
CA GLU A 607 -9.00 -12.95 28.55
C GLU A 607 -7.84 -12.11 28.00
N ILE A 608 -7.91 -11.80 26.71
CA ILE A 608 -6.78 -11.32 25.92
C ILE A 608 -6.61 -9.82 25.97
N THR A 609 -7.70 -9.04 26.00
CA THR A 609 -7.60 -7.58 26.01
C THR A 609 -6.98 -7.07 27.31
N GLN A 610 -7.37 -7.64 28.44
CA GLN A 610 -6.87 -7.34 29.79
C GLN A 610 -5.68 -8.22 30.19
N GLY A 611 -5.29 -9.20 29.36
CA GLY A 611 -4.12 -10.05 29.58
C GLY A 611 -4.20 -10.96 30.82
N ARG A 612 -5.40 -11.23 31.34
CA ARG A 612 -5.61 -11.93 32.62
C ARG A 612 -6.04 -13.39 32.46
N ALA A 613 -5.77 -14.21 33.47
CA ALA A 613 -6.39 -15.54 33.57
C ALA A 613 -7.89 -15.40 33.91
N VAL A 614 -8.69 -16.35 33.43
CA VAL A 614 -10.12 -16.45 33.73
C VAL A 614 -10.33 -17.64 34.65
N PRO A 615 -10.74 -17.41 35.91
CA PRO A 615 -11.10 -18.51 36.81
C PRO A 615 -12.18 -19.40 36.19
N ARG A 616 -12.10 -20.71 36.40
CA ARG A 616 -13.02 -21.70 35.82
C ARG A 616 -14.49 -21.32 36.03
N GLU A 617 -14.82 -20.82 37.22
CA GLU A 617 -16.17 -20.38 37.60
C GLU A 617 -16.70 -19.18 36.80
N TRP A 618 -15.81 -18.41 36.14
CA TRP A 618 -16.13 -17.21 35.36
C TRP A 618 -16.17 -17.47 33.85
N VAL A 619 -15.69 -18.64 33.39
CA VAL A 619 -15.62 -18.97 31.96
C VAL A 619 -17.01 -18.95 31.31
N GLY A 620 -17.22 -17.96 30.43
CA GLY A 620 -18.52 -17.71 29.80
C GLY A 620 -19.60 -17.18 30.74
N ARG A 621 -19.23 -16.59 31.89
CA ARG A 621 -20.14 -16.05 32.92
C ARG A 621 -19.78 -14.63 33.35
N GLU A 622 -18.91 -13.95 32.63
CA GLU A 622 -18.45 -12.60 32.98
C GLU A 622 -19.48 -11.52 32.64
N PRO A 623 -19.53 -10.39 33.38
CA PRO A 623 -20.38 -9.28 32.99
C PRO A 623 -19.87 -8.68 31.67
N LEU A 624 -20.78 -8.14 30.87
CA LEU A 624 -20.49 -7.51 29.59
C LEU A 624 -21.10 -6.11 29.56
N MET A 625 -20.25 -5.10 29.40
CA MET A 625 -20.63 -3.70 29.38
C MET A 625 -21.15 -3.28 28.01
N GLU A 626 -21.80 -2.12 27.95
CA GLU A 626 -22.21 -1.51 26.68
C GLU A 626 -21.00 -1.33 25.74
N TRP A 627 -21.19 -1.64 24.46
CA TRP A 627 -20.15 -1.51 23.43
C TRP A 627 -18.84 -2.26 23.72
N GLU A 628 -18.84 -3.23 24.63
CA GLU A 628 -17.66 -4.01 24.98
C GLU A 628 -17.54 -5.27 24.12
N ALA A 629 -16.31 -5.63 23.77
CA ALA A 629 -15.97 -6.96 23.28
C ALA A 629 -14.88 -7.58 24.15
N LYS A 630 -15.09 -8.83 24.56
CA LYS A 630 -14.11 -9.62 25.32
C LYS A 630 -13.65 -10.81 24.50
N ILE A 631 -12.34 -11.07 24.51
CA ILE A 631 -11.70 -12.05 23.64
C ILE A 631 -10.99 -13.06 24.51
N TYR A 632 -11.23 -14.34 24.23
CA TYR A 632 -10.78 -15.43 25.08
C TYR A 632 -10.10 -16.53 24.27
N THR A 633 -9.08 -17.15 24.86
CA THR A 633 -8.48 -18.39 24.37
C THR A 633 -7.80 -19.14 25.53
N TYR A 634 -7.14 -20.27 25.29
CA TYR A 634 -6.35 -21.00 26.29
C TYR A 634 -5.02 -21.50 25.71
#